data_AF-W1XXT1-F1
#
_entry.id   AF-W1XXT1-F1
#
_cell.length_a   1.000
_cell.length_b   1.000
_cell.length_c   1.000
_cell.angle_alpha   90.00
_cell.angle_beta   90.00
_cell.angle_gamma   90.00
#
_symmetry.space_group_name_H-M   'P 1'
#
loop_
_entity.id
_entity.type
_entity.pdbx_description
1 polymer ?
#
loop_
_entity_poly.entity_id
_entity_poly.type
_entity_poly.pdbx_seq_one_letter_code
_entity_poly.pdbx_strand_id
1 'polypeptide(L)'
;PMVGTTIPHEVTSVFGGARVLLKPAIEGAGVAAGGAVRAVVELAGIADVTSKSLGSNTPINIVRATVNGLAQLKRADEVAALRG
;
A
#
# COMPACT_ATOMS: atom_id res chain seq x y z
N PRO A 1 1.10 4.98 -7.63
CA PRO A 1 0.17 4.61 -8.74
C PRO A 1 -1.16 4.09 -8.19
N MET A 2 -2.27 4.47 -8.83
CA MET A 2 -3.64 4.10 -8.43
C MET A 2 -4.49 3.74 -9.65
N VAL A 3 -5.51 2.92 -9.47
CA VAL A 3 -6.52 2.57 -10.48
C VAL A 3 -7.88 2.89 -9.87
N GLY A 4 -8.56 3.92 -10.39
CA GLY A 4 -9.78 4.43 -9.76
C GLY A 4 -9.49 4.90 -8.33
N THR A 5 -10.14 4.28 -7.35
CA THR A 5 -10.03 4.62 -5.92
C THR A 5 -9.05 3.74 -5.13
N THR A 6 -8.44 2.73 -5.76
CA THR A 6 -7.62 1.71 -5.09
C THR A 6 -6.22 1.53 -5.72
N ILE A 7 -5.40 0.65 -5.14
CA ILE A 7 -4.06 0.32 -5.62
C ILE A 7 -4.11 -0.70 -6.79
N PRO A 8 -3.14 -0.70 -7.72
CA PRO A 8 -3.17 -1.59 -8.89
C PRO A 8 -3.07 -3.10 -8.58
N HIS A 9 -2.32 -3.47 -7.54
CA HIS A 9 -2.13 -4.86 -7.12
C HIS A 9 -1.69 -4.91 -5.65
N GLU A 10 -1.72 -6.10 -5.06
CA GLU A 10 -1.25 -6.30 -3.70
C GLU A 10 0.28 -6.22 -3.60
N VAL A 11 0.77 -5.65 -2.49
CA VAL A 11 2.20 -5.52 -2.22
C VAL A 11 2.50 -5.87 -0.77
N THR A 12 3.57 -6.62 -0.55
CA THR A 12 4.12 -6.87 0.78
C THR A 12 5.48 -6.20 0.89
N SER A 13 5.60 -5.28 1.83
CA SER A 13 6.81 -4.49 2.04
C SER A 13 7.40 -4.73 3.42
N VAL A 14 8.72 -4.56 3.54
CA VAL A 14 9.45 -4.76 4.79
C VAL A 14 10.42 -3.60 5.01
N PHE A 15 10.42 -3.05 6.22
CA PHE A 15 11.42 -2.09 6.67
C PHE A 15 11.71 -2.24 8.16
N GLY A 16 12.98 -2.44 8.54
CA GLY A 16 13.40 -2.44 9.95
C GLY A 16 12.58 -3.39 10.86
N GLY A 17 12.24 -4.58 10.35
CA GLY A 17 11.42 -5.57 11.05
C GLY A 17 9.89 -5.34 10.99
N ALA A 18 9.43 -4.19 10.53
CA ALA A 18 8.01 -3.98 10.20
C ALA A 18 7.71 -4.62 8.85
N ARG A 19 6.62 -5.39 8.77
CA ARG A 19 6.11 -5.98 7.53
C ARG A 19 4.68 -5.49 7.31
N VAL A 20 4.41 -4.87 6.17
CA VAL A 20 3.09 -4.32 5.84
C VAL A 20 2.60 -4.93 4.54
N LEU A 21 1.42 -5.54 4.61
CA LEU A 21 0.64 -5.97 3.45
C LEU A 21 -0.34 -4.85 3.09
N LEU A 22 -0.36 -4.46 1.82
CA LEU A 22 -1.38 -3.61 1.21
C LEU A 22 -2.08 -4.42 0.14
N LYS A 23 -3.41 -4.45 0.17
CA LYS A 23 -4.24 -5.19 -0.79
C LYS A 23 -5.30 -4.25 -1.39
N PRO A 24 -5.53 -4.31 -2.72
CA PRO A 24 -6.63 -3.58 -3.33
C PRO A 24 -7.96 -4.00 -2.71
N ALA A 25 -8.86 -3.04 -2.59
CA ALA A 25 -10.20 -3.25 -2.06
C ALA A 25 -11.24 -2.94 -3.13
N ILE A 26 -12.47 -3.39 -2.88
CA ILE A 26 -13.63 -3.08 -3.73
C ILE A 26 -13.97 -1.59 -3.53
N GLU A 27 -14.49 -0.95 -4.57
CA GLU A 27 -14.94 0.44 -4.51
C GLU A 27 -15.96 0.65 -3.37
N GLY A 28 -15.73 1.66 -2.54
CA GLY A 28 -16.59 1.98 -1.39
C GLY A 28 -16.32 1.15 -0.12
N ALA A 29 -15.27 0.32 -0.09
CA ALA A 29 -14.84 -0.39 1.10
C ALA A 29 -14.17 0.50 2.15
N GLY A 30 -13.61 1.64 1.72
CA GLY A 30 -12.88 2.57 2.57
C GLY A 30 -11.48 2.09 2.97
N VAL A 31 -10.87 2.81 3.92
CA VAL A 31 -9.50 2.55 4.39
C VAL A 31 -9.50 1.65 5.63
N ALA A 32 -9.37 0.34 5.41
CA ALA A 32 -9.17 -0.66 6.46
C ALA A 32 -7.68 -0.80 6.80
N ALA A 33 -7.16 0.09 7.65
CA ALA A 33 -5.76 0.15 8.02
C ALA A 33 -5.50 0.57 9.47
N GLY A 34 -4.37 0.12 10.03
CA GLY A 34 -3.89 0.58 11.33
C GLY A 34 -3.43 2.05 11.26
N GLY A 35 -3.44 2.78 12.39
CA GLY A 35 -3.30 4.25 12.40
C GLY A 35 -2.11 4.81 11.60
N ALA A 36 -0.93 4.21 11.75
CA ALA A 36 0.27 4.64 11.01
C ALA A 36 0.16 4.42 9.49
N VAL A 37 -0.44 3.29 9.05
CA VAL A 37 -0.66 3.01 7.64
C VAL A 37 -1.78 3.89 7.08
N ARG A 38 -2.87 4.04 7.84
CA ARG A 38 -4.03 4.87 7.49
C ARG A 38 -3.62 6.30 7.16
N ALA A 39 -2.84 6.94 8.05
CA ALA A 39 -2.38 8.31 7.84
C ALA A 39 -1.63 8.49 6.51
N VAL A 40 -0.76 7.54 6.15
CA VAL A 40 0.00 7.59 4.90
C VAL A 40 -0.92 7.40 3.69
N VAL A 41 -1.81 6.42 3.75
CA VAL A 41 -2.65 6.03 2.62
C VAL A 41 -3.74 7.07 2.33
N GLU A 42 -4.34 7.66 3.36
CA GLU A 42 -5.30 8.76 3.21
C GLU A 42 -4.66 10.00 2.62
N LEU A 43 -3.45 10.37 3.08
CA LEU A 43 -2.68 11.48 2.50
C LEU A 43 -2.23 11.20 1.06
N ALA A 44 -2.08 9.93 0.68
CA ALA A 44 -1.80 9.53 -0.69
C ALA A 44 -3.04 9.57 -1.61
N GLY A 45 -4.23 9.87 -1.08
CA GLY A 45 -5.48 9.96 -1.84
C GLY A 45 -6.10 8.61 -2.21
N ILE A 46 -5.68 7.52 -1.55
CA ILE A 46 -6.27 6.20 -1.76
C ILE A 46 -7.49 6.06 -0.85
N ALA A 47 -8.66 5.90 -1.45
CA ALA A 47 -9.92 5.80 -0.71
C ALA A 47 -10.22 4.37 -0.27
N ASP A 48 -9.85 3.37 -1.09
CA ASP A 48 -10.20 1.98 -0.85
C ASP A 48 -8.93 1.11 -0.74
N VAL A 49 -8.63 0.61 0.46
CA VAL A 49 -7.53 -0.33 0.69
C VAL A 49 -7.77 -1.19 1.91
N THR A 50 -7.27 -2.43 1.87
CA THR A 50 -7.13 -3.26 3.07
C THR A 50 -5.65 -3.45 3.38
N SER A 51 -5.27 -3.29 4.65
CA SER A 51 -3.89 -3.48 5.07
C SER A 51 -3.76 -4.29 6.36
N LYS A 52 -2.60 -4.91 6.52
CA LYS A 52 -2.24 -5.61 7.75
C LYS A 52 -0.76 -5.43 8.06
N SER A 53 -0.45 -5.07 9.31
CA SER A 53 0.89 -5.17 9.88
C SER A 53 1.13 -6.60 10.36
N LEU A 54 2.20 -7.24 9.87
CA LEU A 54 2.55 -8.64 10.10
C LEU A 54 3.90 -8.81 10.82
N GLY A 55 4.47 -7.72 11.31
CA GLY A 55 5.78 -7.70 11.97
C GLY A 55 5.83 -6.69 13.11
N SER A 56 6.99 -6.07 13.30
CA SER A 56 7.17 -5.05 14.33
C SER A 56 6.15 -3.91 14.18
N ASN A 57 5.65 -3.44 15.32
CA ASN A 57 4.62 -2.41 15.42
C ASN A 57 5.18 -1.01 15.69
N THR A 58 6.50 -0.81 15.57
CA THR A 58 7.12 0.51 15.75
C THR A 58 6.58 1.50 14.69
N PRO A 59 5.97 2.63 15.08
CA PRO A 59 5.26 3.52 14.14
C PRO A 59 6.13 4.02 12.98
N ILE A 60 7.37 4.44 13.26
CA ILE A 60 8.28 4.94 12.22
C ILE A 60 8.64 3.86 11.18
N ASN A 61 8.79 2.61 11.61
CA ASN A 61 9.12 1.51 10.71
C ASN A 61 7.90 1.08 9.90
N ILE A 62 6.70 1.12 10.49
CA ILE A 62 5.45 0.91 9.74
C ILE A 62 5.31 1.96 8.64
N VAL A 63 5.45 3.25 8.96
CA VAL A 63 5.35 4.33 7.97
C VAL A 63 6.35 4.13 6.83
N ARG A 64 7.62 3.84 7.16
CA ARG A 64 8.67 3.58 6.17
C ARG A 64 8.40 2.34 5.33
N ALA A 65 7.89 1.26 5.94
CA ALA A 65 7.46 0.07 5.21
C ALA A 65 6.31 0.40 4.24
N THR A 66 5.28 1.12 4.70
CA THR A 66 4.15 1.54 3.87
C THR A 66 4.60 2.37 2.66
N VAL A 67 5.46 3.37 2.86
CA VAL A 67 6.01 4.18 1.76
C VAL A 67 6.79 3.30 0.78
N ASN A 68 7.60 2.36 1.28
CA ASN A 68 8.31 1.40 0.44
C ASN A 68 7.34 0.53 -0.38
N GLY A 69 6.25 0.05 0.23
CA GLY A 69 5.22 -0.71 -0.46
C GLY A 69 4.55 0.08 -1.58
N LEU A 70 4.20 1.35 -1.34
CA LEU A 70 3.62 2.21 -2.37
C LEU A 70 4.57 2.46 -3.54
N ALA A 71 5.88 2.51 -3.29
CA ALA A 71 6.91 2.66 -4.32
C ALA A 71 7.10 1.40 -5.19
N GLN A 72 6.73 0.22 -4.69
CA GLN A 72 6.82 -1.04 -5.45
C GLN A 72 5.64 -1.24 -6.43
N LEU A 73 4.59 -0.45 -6.30
CA LEU A 73 3.45 -0.50 -7.20
C LEU A 73 3.89 -0.12 -8.62
N LYS A 74 3.39 -0.88 -9.59
CA LYS A 74 3.64 -0.69 -11.02
C LYS A 74 2.34 -0.43 -11.75
N ARG A 75 2.38 0.41 -12.79
CA ARG A 75 1.24 0.61 -13.68
C ARG A 75 1.18 -0.51 -14.72
N ALA A 76 -0.03 -0.84 -15.16
CA ALA A 76 -0.22 -1.83 -16.23
C ALA A 76 0.53 -1.42 -17.51
N ASP A 77 0.46 -0.14 -17.87
CA ASP A 77 1.11 0.43 -19.06
C ASP A 77 2.64 0.25 -19.02
N GLU A 78 3.25 0.51 -17.87
CA GLU A 78 4.71 0.39 -17.66
C GLU A 78 5.16 -1.08 -17.76
N VAL A 79 4.37 -2.00 -17.21
CA VAL A 79 4.67 -3.44 -17.26
C VAL A 79 4.50 -3.99 -18.68
N ALA A 80 3.52 -3.49 -19.44
CA ALA A 80 3.32 -3.86 -20.84
C ALA A 80 4.48 -3.38 -21.71
N ALA A 81 4.91 -2.12 -21.56
CA ALA A 81 6.04 -1.55 -22.29
C ALA A 81 7.37 -2.25 -21.99
N LEU A 82 7.57 -2.76 -20.75
CA LEU A 82 8.79 -3.47 -20.37
C LEU A 82 8.88 -4.90 -20.94
N ARG A 83 7.75 -5.47 -21.36
CA ARG A 83 7.63 -6.86 -21.85
C ARG A 83 7.44 -6.95 -23.38
N GLY A 84 7.12 -5.84 -24.05
CA GLY A 84 7.05 -5.71 -25.51
C GLY A 84 8.39 -5.32 -26.11
#